data_AF-A0A401U353-F1
#
_entry.id   AF-A0A401U353-F1
#
_cell.length_a   1.000
_cell.length_b   1.000
_cell.length_c   1.000
_cell.angle_alpha   90.00
_cell.angle_beta   90.00
_cell.angle_gamma   90.00
#
_symmetry.space_group_name_H-M   'P 1'
#
loop_
_entity.id
_entity.type
_entity.pdbx_description
1 polymer ?
#
loop_
_entity_poly.entity_id
_entity_poly.type
_entity_poly.pdbx_seq_one_letter_code
_entity_poly.pdbx_strand_id
1 'polypeptide(L)'
;SPCLSVCLSLSLSPAQVEAKEAGKSKQDEVLMSAAISLICEWAQRVLMRQFDTVVDLARFLVKEHLISPRTKNAAVVMKELMNGEWYHHRLL
;
A
#
# COMPACT_ATOMS: atom_id res chain seq x y z
N SER A 1 -20.66 16.41 -8.91
CA SER A 1 -19.49 15.71 -9.48
C SER A 1 -19.61 14.20 -9.24
N PRO A 2 -19.78 13.39 -10.29
CA PRO A 2 -20.13 11.96 -10.18
C PRO A 2 -18.98 11.04 -9.74
N CYS A 3 -17.75 11.55 -9.59
CA CYS A 3 -16.59 10.75 -9.18
C CYS A 3 -16.62 10.27 -7.71
N LEU A 4 -17.44 10.89 -6.85
CA LEU A 4 -17.56 10.50 -5.44
C LEU A 4 -18.45 9.27 -5.21
N SER A 5 -19.31 8.91 -6.18
CA SER A 5 -20.25 7.79 -6.03
C SER A 5 -19.62 6.42 -6.27
N VAL A 6 -18.54 6.35 -7.05
CA VAL A 6 -17.85 5.06 -7.33
C VAL A 6 -16.93 4.65 -6.18
N CYS A 7 -16.40 5.60 -5.41
CA CYS A 7 -15.53 5.29 -4.27
C CYS A 7 -16.30 4.73 -3.05
N LEU A 8 -17.62 4.97 -2.95
CA LEU A 8 -18.41 4.57 -1.79
C LEU A 8 -19.03 3.16 -1.90
N SER A 9 -18.92 2.48 -3.05
CA SER A 9 -19.37 1.09 -3.19
C SER A 9 -18.35 0.06 -2.69
N LEU A 10 -17.14 0.47 -2.29
CA LEU A 10 -16.33 -0.32 -1.38
C LEU A 10 -16.81 -0.06 0.05
N SER A 11 -17.97 -0.63 0.38
CA SER A 11 -18.50 -0.64 1.74
C SER A 11 -17.58 -1.47 2.64
N LEU A 12 -16.48 -0.85 3.09
CA LEU A 12 -15.71 -1.30 4.24
C LEU A 12 -16.57 -1.05 5.48
N SER A 13 -17.53 -1.93 5.71
CA SER A 13 -18.12 -2.10 7.03
C SER A 13 -17.00 -2.46 8.01
N PRO A 14 -16.98 -1.92 9.23
CA PRO A 14 -15.97 -2.24 10.26
C PRO A 14 -16.01 -3.70 10.76
N ALA A 15 -16.74 -4.59 10.08
CA ALA A 15 -16.91 -6.01 10.38
C ALA A 15 -16.01 -6.93 9.52
N GLN A 16 -14.92 -6.44 8.93
CA GLN A 16 -14.00 -7.26 8.10
C GLN A 16 -12.55 -7.29 8.62
N VAL A 17 -12.31 -6.82 9.85
CA VAL A 17 -11.03 -6.99 10.56
C VAL A 17 -11.03 -8.14 11.57
N GLU A 18 -12.18 -8.79 11.78
CA GLU A 18 -12.28 -10.02 12.55
C GLU A 18 -12.44 -11.21 11.58
N ALA A 19 -11.39 -12.04 11.57
CA ALA A 19 -11.45 -13.45 11.19
C ALA A 19 -12.28 -13.80 9.93
N LYS A 20 -11.73 -13.55 8.74
CA LYS A 20 -12.01 -14.45 7.60
C LYS A 20 -10.93 -15.52 7.54
N GLU A 21 -11.19 -16.55 8.33
CA GLU A 21 -11.06 -17.97 8.03
C GLU A 21 -9.84 -18.48 7.27
N ALA A 22 -9.18 -19.42 7.95
CA ALA A 22 -8.70 -20.68 7.41
C ALA A 22 -9.29 -21.03 6.02
N GLY A 23 -8.43 -20.99 4.99
CA GLY A 23 -8.79 -21.38 3.63
C GLY A 23 -8.46 -20.35 2.56
N LYS A 24 -7.36 -19.59 2.70
CA LYS A 24 -6.83 -18.84 1.56
C LYS A 24 -6.34 -19.86 0.54
N SER A 25 -7.04 -19.97 -0.59
CA SER A 25 -6.65 -20.89 -1.64
C SER A 25 -5.24 -20.52 -2.11
N LYS A 26 -4.38 -21.49 -2.44
CA LYS A 26 -3.02 -21.21 -2.97
C LYS A 26 -3.06 -20.22 -4.16
N GLN A 27 -4.18 -20.21 -4.89
CA GLN A 27 -4.43 -19.31 -6.00
C GLN A 27 -4.54 -17.84 -5.57
N ASP A 28 -5.14 -17.54 -4.41
CA ASP A 28 -5.26 -16.17 -3.90
C ASP A 28 -3.91 -15.59 -3.44
N GLU A 29 -3.01 -16.43 -2.91
CA GLU A 29 -1.66 -16.00 -2.53
C GLU A 29 -0.81 -15.68 -3.77
N VAL A 30 -0.87 -16.55 -4.79
CA VAL A 30 -0.19 -16.33 -6.08
C VAL A 30 -0.71 -15.06 -6.75
N LEU A 31 -2.03 -14.86 -6.77
CA LEU A 31 -2.65 -13.66 -7.34
C LEU A 31 -2.20 -12.41 -6.58
N MET A 32 -2.13 -12.46 -5.25
CA MET A 32 -1.69 -11.33 -4.45
C MET A 32 -0.22 -10.97 -4.69
N SER A 33 0.66 -11.97 -4.76
CA SER A 33 2.07 -11.77 -5.10
C SER A 33 2.25 -11.19 -6.50
N ALA A 34 1.50 -11.69 -7.49
CA ALA A 34 1.52 -11.17 -8.85
C ALA A 34 1.02 -9.72 -8.92
N ALA A 35 -0.07 -9.39 -8.21
CA ALA A 35 -0.62 -8.04 -8.15
C ALA A 35 0.37 -7.05 -7.51
N ILE A 36 1.04 -7.45 -6.43
CA ILE A 36 2.09 -6.65 -5.80
C ILE A 36 3.25 -6.39 -6.76
N SER A 37 3.73 -7.44 -7.43
CA SER A 37 4.85 -7.34 -8.38
C SER A 37 4.51 -6.38 -9.53
N LEU A 38 3.31 -6.51 -10.10
CA LEU A 38 2.83 -5.64 -11.17
C LEU A 38 2.78 -4.16 -10.75
N ILE A 39 2.29 -3.87 -9.53
CA ILE A 39 2.23 -2.50 -9.00
C ILE A 39 3.65 -1.95 -8.79
N CYS A 40 4.57 -2.76 -8.26
CA CYS A 40 5.97 -2.37 -8.12
C CYS A 40 6.61 -2.07 -9.49
N GLU A 41 6.43 -2.92 -10.50
CA GLU A 41 6.95 -2.69 -11.85
C GLU A 41 6.41 -1.40 -12.48
N TRP A 42 5.09 -1.17 -12.36
CA TRP A 42 4.48 0.07 -12.82
C TRP A 42 5.12 1.28 -12.15
N ALA A 43 5.24 1.25 -10.82
CA ALA A 43 5.80 2.35 -10.05
C ALA A 43 7.25 2.62 -10.43
N GLN A 44 8.05 1.57 -10.67
CA GLN A 44 9.45 1.73 -11.07
C GLN A 44 9.58 2.50 -12.39
N ARG A 45 8.71 2.19 -13.36
CA ARG A 45 8.71 2.85 -14.66
C ARG A 45 8.19 4.27 -14.60
N VAL A 46 7.11 4.51 -13.85
CA VAL A 46 6.46 5.84 -13.79
C VAL A 46 7.25 6.82 -12.93
N LEU A 47 7.79 6.33 -11.80
CA LEU A 47 8.49 7.16 -10.82
C LEU A 47 10.01 7.17 -11.05
N MET A 48 10.49 6.44 -12.07
CA MET A 48 11.91 6.32 -12.46
C MET A 48 12.81 5.97 -11.26
N ARG A 49 12.32 5.10 -10.38
CA ARG A 49 12.96 4.77 -9.10
C ARG A 49 12.76 3.30 -8.77
N GLN A 50 13.79 2.64 -8.26
CA GLN A 50 13.69 1.24 -7.83
C GLN A 50 13.05 1.12 -6.43
N PHE A 51 12.22 0.08 -6.28
CA PHE A 51 11.55 -0.27 -5.03
C PHE A 51 11.79 -1.76 -4.77
N ASP A 52 12.34 -2.07 -3.59
CA ASP A 52 12.66 -3.44 -3.17
C ASP A 52 11.41 -4.16 -2.65
N THR A 53 10.50 -3.43 -1.99
CA THR A 53 9.24 -3.95 -1.47
C THR A 53 8.06 -3.01 -1.75
N VAL A 54 6.83 -3.54 -1.70
CA VAL A 54 5.60 -2.74 -1.79
C VAL A 54 5.46 -1.73 -0.66
N VAL A 55 6.07 -2.03 0.50
CA VAL A 55 6.09 -1.12 1.65
C VAL A 55 6.96 0.09 1.33
N ASP A 56 8.08 -0.10 0.65
CA ASP A 56 8.99 0.98 0.24
C ASP A 56 8.33 1.90 -0.80
N LEU A 57 7.56 1.31 -1.71
CA LEU A 57 6.71 2.07 -2.62
C LEU A 57 5.67 2.90 -1.85
N ALA A 58 4.91 2.28 -0.94
CA ALA A 58 3.88 2.99 -0.17
C ALA A 58 4.48 4.14 0.66
N ARG A 59 5.62 3.92 1.28
CA ARG A 59 6.38 4.96 2.00
C ARG A 59 6.77 6.13 1.10
N PHE A 60 7.29 5.85 -0.09
CA PHE A 60 7.64 6.88 -1.06
C PHE A 60 6.42 7.70 -1.49
N LEU A 61 5.32 7.03 -1.84
CA LEU A 61 4.09 7.69 -2.28
C LEU A 61 3.52 8.66 -1.22
N VAL A 62 3.63 8.28 0.06
CA VAL A 62 3.16 9.09 1.17
C VAL A 62 4.13 10.24 1.47
N LYS A 63 5.45 9.99 1.44
CA LYS A 63 6.49 10.99 1.68
C LYS A 63 6.50 12.09 0.61
N GLU A 64 6.39 11.72 -0.66
CA GLU A 64 6.35 12.66 -1.79
C GLU A 64 4.97 13.31 -1.99
N HIS A 65 4.03 13.07 -1.05
CA HIS A 65 2.66 13.60 -1.11
C HIS A 65 1.89 13.22 -2.38
N LEU A 66 2.25 12.10 -3.02
CA LEU A 66 1.54 11.54 -4.19
C LEU A 66 0.22 10.88 -3.78
N ILE A 67 0.09 10.49 -2.52
CA ILE A 67 -1.15 10.02 -1.90
C ILE A 67 -1.49 10.92 -0.72
N SER A 68 -2.79 11.16 -0.51
CA SER A 68 -3.28 11.94 0.63
C SER A 68 -2.89 11.28 1.96
N PRO A 69 -2.19 12.00 2.87
CA PRO A 69 -1.78 11.47 4.16
C PRO A 69 -2.95 11.30 5.14
N ARG A 70 -4.15 11.79 4.79
CA ARG A 70 -5.36 11.72 5.64
C ARG A 70 -6.01 10.33 5.65
N THR A 71 -5.58 9.42 4.78
CA THR A 71 -6.10 8.05 4.77
C THR A 71 -5.55 7.26 5.95
N LYS A 72 -6.33 6.33 6.51
CA LYS A 72 -5.89 5.47 7.62
C LYS A 72 -4.60 4.73 7.29
N ASN A 73 -4.49 4.22 6.07
CA ASN A 73 -3.32 3.48 5.61
C ASN A 73 -2.09 4.38 5.50
N ALA A 74 -2.23 5.60 4.94
CA ALA A 74 -1.12 6.54 4.86
C ALA A 74 -0.67 7.02 6.25
N ALA A 75 -1.60 7.20 7.20
CA ALA A 75 -1.25 7.55 8.57
C ALA A 75 -0.43 6.46 9.27
N VAL A 76 -0.76 5.19 9.05
CA VAL A 76 0.04 4.06 9.57
C VAL A 76 1.44 4.07 8.97
N VAL A 77 1.56 4.22 7.64
CA VAL A 77 2.86 4.28 6.95
C VAL A 77 3.69 5.49 7.41
N MET A 78 3.07 6.66 7.61
CA MET A 78 3.74 7.85 8.15
C MET A 78 4.27 7.62 9.57
N LYS A 79 3.47 6.99 10.42
CA LYS A 79 3.90 6.67 11.79
C LYS A 79 5.15 5.80 11.77
N GLU A 80 5.16 4.77 10.92
CA GLU A 80 6.34 3.91 10.73
C GLU A 80 7.55 4.67 10.20
N LEU A 81 7.36 5.63 9.27
CA LEU A 81 8.44 6.49 8.78
C LEU A 81 9.03 7.39 9.88
N MET A 82 8.20 7.87 10.80
CA MET A 82 8.61 8.72 11.92
C MET A 82 9.34 7.94 13.03
N ASN A 83 9.14 6.62 13.10
CA ASN A 83 9.78 5.75 14.10
C ASN A 83 11.27 5.46 13.82
N GLY A 84 11.85 6.02 12.74
CA GLY A 84 13.30 6.10 12.53
C GLY A 84 13.98 4.88 11.90
N GLU A 85 13.32 3.73 11.80
CA GLU A 85 13.90 2.50 11.24
C GLU A 85 14.21 2.60 9.74
N TRP A 86 13.48 3.44 9.01
CA TRP A 86 13.62 3.52 7.55
C TRP A 86 14.78 4.39 7.06
N TYR A 87 15.31 5.29 7.90
CA TYR A 87 16.44 6.14 7.53
C TYR A 87 17.78 5.41 7.62
N HIS A 88 17.90 4.40 8.50
CA HIS A 88 19.16 3.68 8.70
C HIS A 88 19.54 2.76 7.53
N HIS A 89 18.55 2.21 6.81
CA HIS A 89 18.81 1.17 5.79
C HIS A 89 19.05 1.72 4.37
N ARG A 90 19.01 3.04 4.16
CA ARG A 90 19.21 3.67 2.84
C ARG A 90 20.22 4.84 2.85
N LEU A 91 20.91 5.02 3.98
CA LEU A 91 22.07 5.93 4.14
C LEU A 91 23.41 5.17 4.19
N LEU A 92 23.40 3.88 3.87
CA LEU A 92 24.58 3.05 3.60
C LEU A 92 24.51 2.51 2.17
#